data_AF-A0A6I4SQ71-F1
#
_entry.id   AF-A0A6I4SQ71-F1
#
_cell.length_a   1.000
_cell.length_b   1.000
_cell.length_c   1.000
_cell.angle_alpha   90.00
_cell.angle_beta   90.00
_cell.angle_gamma   90.00
#
_symmetry.space_group_name_H-M   'P 1'
#
loop_
_entity.id
_entity.type
_entity.pdbx_description
1 polymer ?
#
loop_
_entity_poly.entity_id
_entity_poly.type
_entity_poly.pdbx_seq_one_letter_code
_entity_poly.pdbx_strand_id
1 'polypeptide(L)' 'MFHLTLEGDVEELLLARDRVARETGIWLFGNLKPVEGRAAGRAELSMGTASLALGDEEIAAAIEMLLAPA' A
#
# COMPACT_ATOMS: atom_id res chain seq x y z
N MET A 1 10.23 3.53 -9.63
CA MET A 1 9.11 2.57 -9.67
C MET A 1 9.62 1.24 -9.13
N PHE A 2 8.90 0.63 -8.22
CA PHE A 2 9.23 -0.70 -7.68
C PHE A 2 7.95 -1.51 -7.48
N HIS A 3 8.08 -2.84 -7.53
CA HIS A 3 6.98 -3.76 -7.30
C HIS A 3 7.01 -4.26 -5.87
N LEU A 4 5.88 -4.20 -5.18
CA LEU A 4 5.68 -4.86 -3.90
C LEU A 4 4.82 -6.10 -4.08
N THR A 5 5.18 -7.17 -3.38
CA THR A 5 4.31 -8.32 -3.17
C THR A 5 3.87 -8.29 -1.71
N LEU A 6 2.57 -8.20 -1.50
CA LEU A 6 1.94 -8.16 -0.19
C LEU A 6 1.30 -9.52 0.05
N GLU A 7 1.65 -10.17 1.15
CA GLU A 7 1.02 -11.43 1.55
C GLU A 7 -0.33 -11.13 2.22
N GLY A 8 -1.35 -11.92 1.91
CA GLY A 8 -2.71 -11.72 2.40
C GLY A 8 -3.77 -11.86 1.31
N ASP A 9 -5.02 -11.85 1.76
CA ASP A 9 -6.17 -11.77 0.85
C ASP A 9 -6.21 -10.42 0.13
N VAL A 10 -6.53 -10.43 -1.16
CA VAL A 10 -6.49 -9.23 -2.00
C VAL A 10 -7.55 -8.21 -1.57
N GLU A 11 -8.73 -8.65 -1.14
CA GLU A 11 -9.80 -7.77 -0.69
C GLU A 11 -9.42 -7.10 0.64
N GLU A 12 -8.88 -7.88 1.58
CA GLU A 12 -8.37 -7.35 2.86
C GLU A 12 -7.25 -6.31 2.64
N LEU A 13 -6.32 -6.58 1.74
CA LEU A 13 -5.23 -5.66 1.40
C LEU A 13 -5.74 -4.36 0.75
N LEU A 14 -6.79 -4.43 -0.07
CA LEU A 14 -7.42 -3.25 -0.65
C LEU A 14 -8.16 -2.43 0.40
N LEU A 15 -8.86 -3.09 1.33
CA LEU A 15 -9.50 -2.42 2.47
C LEU A 15 -8.47 -1.76 3.41
N ALA A 16 -7.33 -2.41 3.65
CA ALA A 16 -6.24 -1.85 4.43
C ALA A 16 -5.64 -0.60 3.76
N ARG A 17 -5.45 -0.62 2.43
CA ARG A 17 -5.05 0.57 1.67
C ARG A 17 -6.07 1.70 1.82
N ASP A 18 -7.36 1.41 1.68
CA ASP A 18 -8.42 2.42 1.77
C ASP A 18 -8.49 3.03 3.17
N ARG A 19 -8.24 2.22 4.21
CA ARG A 19 -8.07 2.69 5.59
C ARG A 19 -6.90 3.68 5.69
N VAL A 20 -5.71 3.33 5.17
CA VAL A 20 -4.55 4.23 5.16
C VAL A 20 -4.87 5.55 4.48
N ALA A 21 -5.49 5.49 3.30
CA ALA A 21 -5.86 6.70 2.55
C ALA A 21 -6.85 7.59 3.31
N ARG A 22 -7.84 6.99 3.98
CA ARG A 22 -8.83 7.71 4.78
C ARG A 22 -8.22 8.36 6.03
N GLU A 23 -7.27 7.70 6.69
CA GLU A 23 -6.72 8.14 7.98
C GLU A 23 -5.53 9.08 7.84
N THR A 24 -4.72 8.92 6.78
CA THR A 24 -3.49 9.69 6.57
C THR A 24 -3.59 10.67 5.40
N GLY A 25 -4.58 10.50 4.51
CA GLY A 25 -4.64 11.21 3.23
C GLY A 25 -3.65 10.69 2.18
N ILE A 26 -2.84 9.67 2.50
CA ILE A 26 -1.83 9.11 1.60
C ILE A 26 -2.39 7.91 0.84
N TRP A 27 -2.43 8.03 -0.49
CA TRP A 27 -2.84 6.94 -1.37
C TRP A 27 -1.62 6.12 -1.83
N LEU A 28 -1.37 4.97 -1.19
CA LEU A 28 -0.14 4.19 -1.42
C LEU A 28 -0.04 3.53 -2.80
N PHE A 29 -1.12 2.92 -3.31
CA PHE A 29 -1.13 2.28 -4.64
C PHE A 29 -2.52 2.22 -5.27
N GLY A 30 -2.59 2.40 -6.59
CA GLY A 30 -3.86 2.44 -7.33
C GLY A 30 -4.46 1.06 -7.63
N ASN A 31 -3.62 0.04 -7.76
CA ASN A 31 -4.04 -1.30 -8.16
C ASN A 31 -3.31 -2.37 -7.35
N LEU A 32 -3.94 -3.53 -7.24
CA LEU A 32 -3.38 -4.74 -6.65
C LEU A 32 -3.79 -5.92 -7.54
N LYS A 33 -2.81 -6.65 -8.07
CA LYS A 33 -3.05 -7.82 -8.92
C LYS A 33 -2.83 -9.09 -8.10
N PRO A 34 -3.75 -10.06 -8.09
CA PRO A 34 -3.51 -11.33 -7.42
C PRO A 34 -2.30 -12.04 -8.02
N VAL A 35 -1.53 -12.73 -7.17
CA VAL A 35 -0.43 -13.59 -7.59
C VAL A 35 -0.96 -15.02 -7.70
N GLU A 36 -0.84 -15.62 -8.89
CA GLU A 36 -1.35 -16.98 -9.15
C GLU A 36 -0.72 -18.00 -8.18
N GLY A 37 -1.57 -18.82 -7.56
CA GLY A 37 -1.15 -19.86 -6.63
C GLY A 37 -0.68 -19.38 -5.26
N ARG A 38 -0.85 -18.10 -4.91
CA ARG A 38 -0.49 -17.54 -3.59
C ARG A 38 -1.60 -16.63 -3.05
N ALA A 39 -1.81 -16.67 -1.73
CA ALA A 39 -2.57 -15.63 -1.03
C ALA A 39 -1.71 -14.36 -0.93
N ALA A 40 -1.55 -13.67 -2.06
CA ALA A 40 -0.75 -12.47 -2.17
C ALA A 40 -1.23 -11.58 -3.32
N GLY A 41 -1.01 -10.28 -3.16
CA GLY A 41 -1.24 -9.27 -4.18
C GLY A 41 0.07 -8.58 -4.59
N ARG A 42 0.21 -8.26 -5.88
CA ARG A 42 1.31 -7.46 -6.43
C ARG A 42 0.83 -6.06 -6.77
N ALA A 43 1.46 -5.06 -6.19
CA ALA A 43 1.23 -3.65 -6.49
C ALA A 43 2.48 -3.03 -7.12
N GLU A 44 2.27 -1.98 -7.90
CA GLU A 44 3.34 -1.12 -8.39
C GLU A 44 3.29 0.20 -7.64
N LEU A 45 4.43 0.62 -7.08
CA LEU A 45 4.58 1.94 -6.49
C LEU A 45 5.53 2.80 -7.31
N SER A 46 5.11 4.05 -7.49
CA SER A 46 5.88 5.09 -8.15
C SER A 46 6.06 6.25 -7.19
N MET A 47 7.32 6.56 -6.89
CA MET A 47 7.69 7.78 -6.20
C MET A 47 7.77 8.92 -7.22
N GLY A 48 6.91 9.91 -7.04
CA GLY A 48 6.77 11.04 -7.94
C GLY A 48 6.93 12.36 -7.21
N THR A 49 6.53 13.46 -7.83
CA THR A 49 6.59 14.78 -7.19
C THR A 49 5.74 14.85 -5.93
N ALA A 50 4.63 14.11 -5.86
CA ALA A 50 3.76 14.05 -4.69
C ALA A 50 4.48 13.50 -3.44
N SER A 51 5.40 12.55 -3.59
CA SER A 51 6.15 12.01 -2.44
C SER A 51 7.25 12.93 -1.94
N LEU A 52 7.66 13.94 -2.73
CA LEU A 52 8.62 14.96 -2.27
C LEU A 52 8.01 15.91 -1.24
N ALA A 53 6.68 15.97 -1.17
CA ALA A 53 5.95 16.76 -0.18
C ALA A 53 5.69 16.01 1.13
N LEU A 54 6.06 14.73 1.21
CA LEU A 54 5.89 13.88 2.38
C LEU A 54 7.24 13.68 3.07
N GLY A 55 7.26 13.70 4.40
CA GLY A 55 8.41 13.28 5.18
C GLY A 55 8.56 11.76 5.21
N ASP A 56 9.79 11.28 5.42
CA ASP A 56 10.09 9.85 5.54
C ASP A 56 9.26 9.18 6.65
N GLU A 57 9.05 9.88 7.78
CA GLU A 57 8.25 9.40 8.91
C GLU A 57 6.77 9.21 8.55
N GLU A 58 6.20 10.08 7.71
CA GLU A 58 4.80 9.98 7.26
C GLU A 58 4.62 8.80 6.31
N ILE A 59 5.57 8.59 5.41
CA ILE A 59 5.57 7.44 4.50
C ILE A 59 5.73 6.14 5.30
N ALA A 60 6.65 6.11 6.27
CA ALA A 60 6.86 4.95 7.13
C ALA A 60 5.60 4.61 7.91
N ALA A 61 4.96 5.59 8.56
CA ALA A 61 3.72 5.38 9.31
C ALA A 61 2.57 4.86 8.43
N ALA A 62 2.44 5.36 7.19
CA ALA A 62 1.44 4.88 6.25
C ALA A 62 1.68 3.41 5.84
N ILE A 63 2.94 3.02 5.63
CA ILE A 63 3.31 1.64 5.31
C ILE A 63 3.10 0.73 6.53
N GLU A 64 3.45 1.16 7.73
CA GLU A 64 3.20 0.41 8.97
C GLU A 64 1.69 0.16 9.16
N MET A 65 0.85 1.18 8.93
CA MET A 65 -0.61 1.05 9.02
C MET A 65 -1.19 0.10 7.97
N LEU A 66 -0.59 0.03 6.78
CA LEU A 66 -0.97 -0.94 5.75
C LEU A 66 -0.70 -2.38 6.21
N LEU A 67 0.43 -2.60 6.89
CA LEU A 67 0.89 -3.93 7.33
C LEU A 67 0.33 -4.34 8.70
N ALA A 68 -0.30 -3.42 9.42
CA ALA A 68 -0.93 -3.70 10.69
C ALA A 68 -2.17 -4.60 10.49
N PRO A 69 -2.38 -5.62 11.36
CA PRO A 69 -3.57 -6.45 11.31
C PRO A 69 -4.85 -5.61 11.37
N ALA A 70 -5.89 -6.08 10.69
CA ALA A 70 -7.20 -5.42 10.64
C ALA A 70 -7.90 -5.39 12.01
#